data_AF-A0A0M0GQV3-F1
#
_entry.id   AF-A0A0M0GQV3-F1
#
_cell.length_a   1.000
_cell.length_b   1.000
_cell.length_c   1.000
_cell.angle_alpha   90.00
_cell.angle_beta   90.00
_cell.angle_gamma   90.00
#
_symmetry.space_group_name_H-M   'P 1'
#
loop_
_entity.id
_entity.type
_entity.pdbx_description
1 polymer ?
#
loop_
_entity_poly.entity_id
_entity_poly.type
_entity_poly.pdbx_seq_one_letter_code
_entity_poly.pdbx_strand_id
1 'polypeptide(L)'
;MKTLLRIGIILIIFTVFGIYQDQKQENEPLKGPDVQTLEDKDDQLDQSTETPPGERPKTGLSVYIGKNVNEIKKEFGEPDRIDDSAFNYDWWVYNVPDTEYIQFGVRDKKVVSLYAIGNGLDVAPYKLGQKLEDIYRFTIVDSEIVVKSDSGSYQFELNEEDLNTRLLVPLGDLYAQLYLDKFTGELSSIRFMDSETLVAMHPYEMMYRGELAEEVPPSEEEWEEVNEANEKQIYAITNIMRKQYGESTLQWDETTANAARGHSREMHDKNYFSHESDAMGSLTDRLDKQGVPYQTAGENIASQYLDGPEAVHGWLNSDGHRKILLDKAFTHIGVGVYKGYYTQNFIKKPDLP
;
A
#
# COMPACT_ATOMS: atom_id res chain seq x y z
N MET A 1 12.06 6.09 60.11
CA MET A 1 10.89 5.44 59.48
C MET A 1 10.04 6.37 58.60
N LYS A 2 9.58 7.54 59.07
CA LYS A 2 8.69 8.43 58.28
C LYS A 2 9.30 8.95 56.96
N THR A 3 10.61 9.19 56.92
CA THR A 3 11.31 9.68 55.72
C THR A 3 11.50 8.60 54.66
N LEU A 4 11.82 7.37 55.07
CA LEU A 4 11.96 6.21 54.17
C LEU A 4 10.61 5.81 53.55
N LEU A 5 9.51 5.90 54.31
CA LEU A 5 8.16 5.65 53.80
C LEU A 5 7.74 6.68 52.74
N ARG A 6 8.11 7.96 52.92
CA ARG A 6 7.82 9.03 51.93
C ARG A 6 8.62 8.85 50.64
N ILE A 7 9.90 8.44 50.73
CA ILE A 7 10.73 8.15 49.56
C ILE A 7 10.18 6.94 48.79
N GLY A 8 9.75 5.89 49.50
CA GLY A 8 9.12 4.71 48.89
C GLY A 8 7.81 5.03 48.16
N ILE A 9 6.96 5.90 48.74
CA ILE A 9 5.70 6.32 48.09
C ILE A 9 5.98 7.19 46.85
N ILE A 10 6.96 8.10 46.90
CA ILE A 10 7.33 8.92 45.75
C ILE A 10 7.92 8.06 44.62
N LEU A 11 8.76 7.07 44.95
CA LEU A 11 9.29 6.12 43.96
C LEU A 11 8.20 5.25 43.34
N ILE A 12 7.23 4.77 44.13
CA ILE A 12 6.08 4.04 43.61
C ILE A 12 5.22 4.95 42.72
N ILE A 13 4.98 6.21 43.11
CA ILE A 13 4.25 7.15 42.27
C ILE A 13 5.03 7.45 40.98
N PHE A 14 6.35 7.64 41.01
CA PHE A 14 7.16 7.81 39.80
C PHE A 14 7.23 6.55 38.93
N THR A 15 7.21 5.36 39.53
CA THR A 15 7.24 4.11 38.79
C THR A 15 5.86 3.81 38.20
N VAL A 16 4.78 4.03 38.94
CA VAL A 16 3.40 3.91 38.45
C VAL A 16 3.11 4.99 37.41
N PHE A 17 3.55 6.24 37.63
CA PHE A 17 3.38 7.35 36.67
C PHE A 17 4.29 7.22 35.45
N GLY A 18 5.48 6.63 35.58
CA GLY A 18 6.36 6.28 34.46
C GLY A 18 5.92 5.04 33.68
N ILE A 19 5.18 4.12 34.31
CA ILE A 19 4.47 3.01 33.64
C ILE A 19 3.18 3.53 32.97
N TYR A 20 2.57 4.59 33.51
CA TYR A 20 1.40 5.28 32.94
C TYR A 20 1.75 6.41 31.96
N GLN A 21 3.03 6.73 31.72
CA GLN A 21 3.39 7.55 30.56
C GLN A 21 3.25 6.69 29.32
N ASP A 22 2.11 6.89 28.64
CA ASP A 22 1.86 6.70 27.22
C ASP A 22 2.82 5.73 26.51
N GLN A 23 2.45 4.46 26.45
CA GLN A 23 3.00 3.55 25.45
C GLN A 23 2.35 3.84 24.08
N LYS A 24 2.59 5.05 23.58
CA LYS A 24 2.23 5.54 22.25
C LYS A 24 3.43 5.34 21.34
N GLN A 25 3.27 4.60 20.24
CA GLN A 25 4.32 4.41 19.24
C GLN A 25 3.99 5.21 17.98
N GLU A 26 4.89 6.10 17.59
CA GLU A 26 4.78 6.89 16.35
C GLU A 26 6.12 6.93 15.64
N ASN A 27 6.09 7.29 14.37
CA ASN A 27 7.25 7.40 13.49
C ASN A 27 7.25 8.77 12.80
N GLU A 28 8.15 8.99 11.85
CA GLU A 28 8.08 10.19 11.02
C GLU A 28 7.03 9.98 9.93
N PRO A 29 6.16 10.95 9.64
CA PRO A 29 5.12 10.80 8.62
C PRO A 29 5.69 10.41 7.25
N LEU A 30 5.08 9.42 6.57
CA LEU A 30 5.58 8.93 5.27
C LEU A 30 4.92 9.61 4.06
N LYS A 31 5.71 10.07 3.10
CA LYS A 31 5.18 10.53 1.80
C LYS A 31 5.49 9.50 0.72
N GLY A 32 4.57 9.36 -0.22
CA GLY A 32 4.76 8.58 -1.43
C GLY A 32 5.90 9.12 -2.28
N PRO A 33 6.35 8.34 -3.28
CA PRO A 33 7.36 8.76 -4.23
C PRO A 33 6.97 10.09 -4.92
N ASP A 34 7.90 11.02 -5.02
CA ASP A 34 7.70 12.25 -5.79
C ASP A 34 7.80 11.92 -7.27
N VAL A 35 6.65 11.82 -7.95
CA VAL A 35 6.57 11.49 -9.37
C VAL A 35 6.22 12.74 -10.17
N GLN A 36 7.12 13.13 -11.06
CA GLN A 36 6.91 14.25 -11.97
C GLN A 36 6.51 13.72 -13.34
N THR A 37 5.44 14.28 -13.89
CA THR A 37 5.02 14.03 -15.27
C THR A 37 5.33 15.24 -16.15
N LEU A 38 6.14 15.04 -17.19
CA LEU A 38 6.61 16.11 -18.07
C LEU A 38 6.29 15.78 -19.53
N GLU A 39 5.79 16.77 -20.28
CA GLU A 39 5.58 16.65 -21.72
C GLU A 39 6.90 16.89 -22.47
N ASP A 40 7.31 15.95 -23.33
CA ASP A 40 8.47 16.09 -24.20
C ASP A 40 8.15 17.02 -25.39
N LYS A 41 8.72 18.22 -25.33
CA LYS A 41 8.53 19.27 -26.35
C LYS A 41 9.59 19.27 -27.44
N ASP A 42 10.65 18.46 -27.31
CA ASP A 42 11.87 18.52 -28.14
C ASP A 42 12.05 17.28 -29.05
N ASP A 43 11.01 16.46 -29.22
CA ASP A 43 10.98 15.28 -30.11
C ASP A 43 12.02 14.18 -29.79
N GLN A 44 12.44 14.07 -28.53
CA GLN A 44 13.45 13.08 -28.12
C GLN A 44 12.84 11.68 -27.94
N LEU A 45 11.61 11.59 -27.43
CA LEU A 45 10.92 10.32 -27.18
C LEU A 45 10.55 9.56 -28.46
N ASP A 46 10.21 10.25 -29.54
CA ASP A 46 9.88 9.56 -30.81
C ASP A 46 11.10 8.91 -31.46
N GLN A 47 12.29 9.42 -31.15
CA GLN A 47 13.56 8.87 -31.62
C GLN A 47 14.04 7.72 -30.73
N SER A 48 13.45 7.53 -29.54
CA SER A 48 13.77 6.41 -28.68
C SER A 48 13.12 5.12 -29.19
N THR A 49 13.88 4.03 -29.09
CA THR A 49 13.35 2.69 -29.35
C THR A 49 12.53 2.24 -28.15
N GLU A 50 11.39 1.59 -28.40
CA GLU A 50 10.69 0.86 -27.34
C GLU A 50 11.68 -0.03 -26.58
N THR A 51 11.57 -0.03 -25.25
CA THR A 51 12.32 -0.96 -24.44
C THR A 51 11.95 -2.38 -24.90
N PRO A 52 12.93 -3.24 -25.26
CA PRO A 52 12.64 -4.56 -25.79
C PRO A 52 11.65 -5.30 -24.87
N PRO A 53 10.48 -5.71 -25.38
CA PRO A 53 9.51 -6.38 -24.54
C PRO A 53 10.10 -7.72 -24.10
N GLY A 54 10.06 -8.01 -22.80
CA GLY A 54 10.38 -9.35 -22.27
C GLY A 54 9.46 -10.43 -22.85
N GLU A 55 9.56 -11.67 -22.37
CA GLU A 55 8.62 -12.72 -22.80
C GLU A 55 7.33 -12.67 -21.96
N ARG A 56 6.16 -12.67 -22.63
CA ARG A 56 4.86 -12.80 -21.95
C ARG A 56 4.78 -14.15 -21.22
N PRO A 57 4.51 -14.17 -19.90
CA PRO A 57 4.35 -15.41 -19.15
C PRO A 57 3.20 -16.26 -19.70
N LYS A 58 3.40 -17.57 -19.75
CA LYS A 58 2.41 -18.56 -20.24
C LYS A 58 1.65 -19.27 -19.11
N THR A 59 2.06 -19.02 -17.87
CA THR A 59 1.51 -19.58 -16.63
C THR A 59 1.43 -18.49 -15.57
N GLY A 60 0.84 -18.81 -14.42
CA GLY A 60 0.65 -17.86 -13.33
C GLY A 60 -0.52 -16.90 -13.54
N LEU A 61 -0.72 -16.03 -12.56
CA LEU A 61 -1.87 -15.13 -12.50
C LEU A 61 -1.84 -14.04 -13.60
N SER A 62 -0.65 -13.66 -14.07
CA SER A 62 -0.48 -12.62 -15.11
C SER A 62 -1.15 -13.00 -16.44
N VAL A 63 -1.41 -14.29 -16.70
CA VAL A 63 -2.11 -14.74 -17.91
C VAL A 63 -3.55 -14.22 -18.00
N TYR A 64 -4.12 -13.75 -16.88
CA TYR A 64 -5.46 -13.17 -16.84
C TYR A 64 -5.51 -11.73 -17.36
N ILE A 65 -4.41 -10.98 -17.38
CA ILE A 65 -4.37 -9.63 -17.98
C ILE A 65 -4.79 -9.71 -19.46
N GLY A 66 -5.75 -8.88 -19.87
CA GLY A 66 -6.37 -8.85 -21.19
C GLY A 66 -7.52 -9.84 -21.41
N LYS A 67 -7.72 -10.80 -20.51
CA LYS A 67 -8.81 -11.78 -20.62
C LYS A 67 -10.14 -11.22 -20.13
N ASN A 68 -11.23 -11.87 -20.54
CA ASN A 68 -12.55 -11.54 -20.03
C ASN A 68 -12.70 -12.02 -18.58
N VAL A 69 -13.40 -11.25 -17.74
CA VAL A 69 -13.60 -11.55 -16.32
C VAL A 69 -14.29 -12.90 -16.07
N ASN A 70 -15.06 -13.40 -17.04
CA ASN A 70 -15.63 -14.75 -16.96
C ASN A 70 -14.57 -15.87 -16.91
N GLU A 71 -13.34 -15.62 -17.38
CA GLU A 71 -12.24 -16.58 -17.23
C GLU A 71 -11.74 -16.64 -15.79
N ILE A 72 -11.65 -15.50 -15.10
CA ILE A 72 -11.34 -15.47 -13.66
C ILE A 72 -12.46 -16.18 -12.90
N LYS A 73 -13.74 -15.88 -13.20
CA LYS A 73 -14.87 -16.52 -12.50
C LYS A 73 -14.89 -18.04 -12.62
N LYS A 74 -14.39 -18.60 -13.73
CA LYS A 74 -14.32 -20.06 -13.91
C LYS A 74 -13.30 -20.70 -12.98
N GLU A 75 -12.20 -20.00 -12.71
CA GLU A 75 -11.10 -20.50 -11.88
C GLU A 75 -11.34 -20.21 -10.40
N PHE A 76 -11.69 -18.97 -10.07
CA PHE A 76 -11.76 -18.46 -8.69
C PHE A 76 -13.19 -18.34 -8.14
N GLY A 77 -14.22 -18.48 -8.99
CA GLY A 77 -15.60 -18.21 -8.61
C GLY A 77 -15.97 -16.73 -8.61
N GLU A 78 -17.04 -16.38 -7.91
CA GLU A 78 -17.43 -14.98 -7.71
C GLU A 78 -16.45 -14.29 -6.75
N PRO A 79 -16.11 -13.01 -6.97
CA PRO A 79 -15.22 -12.28 -6.07
C PRO A 79 -15.88 -12.09 -4.70
N ASP A 80 -15.07 -12.06 -3.63
CA ASP A 80 -15.54 -11.78 -2.27
C ASP A 80 -16.03 -10.34 -2.15
N ARG A 81 -15.45 -9.43 -2.94
CA ARG A 81 -15.78 -8.01 -2.97
C ARG A 81 -15.50 -7.42 -4.35
N ILE A 82 -16.32 -6.45 -4.74
CA ILE A 82 -16.04 -5.56 -5.87
C ILE A 82 -15.92 -4.17 -5.28
N ASP A 83 -14.77 -3.54 -5.50
CA ASP A 83 -14.36 -2.28 -4.90
C ASP A 83 -14.06 -1.26 -5.99
N ASP A 84 -14.46 -0.01 -5.77
CA ASP A 84 -14.10 1.08 -6.68
C ASP A 84 -12.60 1.41 -6.59
N SER A 85 -12.02 1.87 -7.69
CA SER A 85 -10.65 2.40 -7.72
C SER A 85 -10.63 3.83 -8.25
N ALA A 86 -9.56 4.56 -7.94
CA ALA A 86 -9.31 5.88 -8.50
C ALA A 86 -8.91 5.87 -9.99
N PHE A 87 -8.75 4.69 -10.61
CA PHE A 87 -8.13 4.52 -11.93
C PHE A 87 -9.09 3.98 -13.00
N ASN A 88 -10.39 4.28 -12.85
CA ASN A 88 -11.44 3.94 -13.83
C ASN A 88 -11.49 2.43 -14.15
N TYR A 89 -11.35 1.59 -13.13
CA TYR A 89 -11.61 0.15 -13.15
C TYR A 89 -12.05 -0.30 -11.76
N ASP A 90 -12.73 -1.43 -11.67
CA ASP A 90 -13.16 -1.98 -10.38
C ASP A 90 -12.19 -3.07 -9.93
N TRP A 91 -11.87 -3.10 -8.64
CA TRP A 91 -11.13 -4.19 -8.03
C TRP A 91 -12.05 -5.36 -7.71
N TRP A 92 -11.81 -6.48 -8.37
CA TRP A 92 -12.42 -7.76 -8.05
C TRP A 92 -11.51 -8.50 -7.09
N VAL A 93 -11.89 -8.50 -5.83
CA VAL A 93 -11.07 -8.98 -4.72
C VAL A 93 -11.40 -10.43 -4.43
N TYR A 94 -10.35 -11.25 -4.43
CA TYR A 94 -10.35 -12.65 -4.04
C TYR A 94 -9.40 -12.81 -2.86
N ASN A 95 -9.97 -12.93 -1.67
CA ASN A 95 -9.22 -12.96 -0.44
C ASN A 95 -9.43 -14.31 0.22
N VAL A 96 -8.36 -15.09 0.35
CA VAL A 96 -8.36 -16.24 1.24
C VAL A 96 -7.77 -15.77 2.57
N PRO A 97 -8.60 -15.60 3.62
CA PRO A 97 -8.17 -14.97 4.85
C PRO A 97 -6.87 -15.57 5.39
N ASP A 98 -5.92 -14.68 5.71
CA ASP A 98 -4.62 -14.98 6.26
C ASP A 98 -3.69 -15.81 5.36
N THR A 99 -4.01 -16.16 4.11
CA THR A 99 -3.11 -16.96 3.27
C THR A 99 -2.69 -16.23 2.01
N GLU A 100 -3.66 -15.71 1.28
CA GLU A 100 -3.50 -15.21 -0.07
C GLU A 100 -4.46 -14.04 -0.28
N TYR A 101 -3.95 -12.99 -0.91
CA TYR A 101 -4.76 -11.84 -1.29
C TYR A 101 -4.47 -11.48 -2.74
N ILE A 102 -5.53 -11.54 -3.55
CA ILE A 102 -5.49 -11.26 -4.98
C ILE A 102 -6.57 -10.22 -5.28
N GLN A 103 -6.25 -9.20 -6.05
CA GLN A 103 -7.26 -8.30 -6.62
C GLN A 103 -7.00 -8.11 -8.10
N PHE A 104 -8.03 -8.31 -8.92
CA PHE A 104 -7.99 -8.09 -10.36
C PHE A 104 -8.67 -6.76 -10.69
N GLY A 105 -7.97 -5.85 -11.36
CA GLY A 105 -8.57 -4.62 -11.87
C GLY A 105 -9.33 -4.94 -13.15
N VAL A 106 -10.63 -4.63 -13.17
CA VAL A 106 -11.54 -4.99 -14.27
C VAL A 106 -12.14 -3.73 -14.88
N ARG A 107 -11.88 -3.50 -16.17
CA ARG A 107 -12.46 -2.44 -16.99
C ARG A 107 -13.18 -3.06 -18.18
N ASP A 108 -14.43 -2.69 -18.44
CA ASP A 108 -15.22 -3.22 -19.56
C ASP A 108 -15.24 -4.75 -19.64
N LYS A 109 -15.33 -5.42 -18.47
CA LYS A 109 -15.28 -6.88 -18.31
C LYS A 109 -13.95 -7.51 -18.75
N LYS A 110 -12.89 -6.74 -18.94
CA LYS A 110 -11.53 -7.20 -19.19
C LYS A 110 -10.65 -6.92 -17.98
N VAL A 111 -9.71 -7.81 -17.74
CA VAL A 111 -8.70 -7.63 -16.68
C VAL A 111 -7.60 -6.71 -17.22
N VAL A 112 -7.33 -5.62 -16.52
CA VAL A 112 -6.34 -4.60 -16.91
C VAL A 112 -5.20 -4.48 -15.89
N SER A 113 -5.48 -4.86 -14.64
CA SER A 113 -4.50 -4.89 -13.55
C SER A 113 -4.68 -6.13 -12.68
N LEU A 114 -3.65 -6.47 -11.91
CA LEU A 114 -3.66 -7.55 -10.94
C LEU A 114 -2.66 -7.24 -9.84
N TYR A 115 -3.07 -7.23 -8.57
CA TYR A 115 -2.16 -7.22 -7.43
C TYR A 115 -2.24 -8.54 -6.66
N ALA A 116 -1.10 -9.07 -6.23
CA ALA A 116 -0.99 -10.35 -5.56
C ALA A 116 0.05 -10.30 -4.41
N ILE A 117 -0.36 -10.79 -3.24
CA ILE A 117 0.48 -10.98 -2.05
C ILE A 117 0.04 -12.24 -1.29
N GLY A 118 0.97 -12.91 -0.61
CA GLY A 118 0.70 -14.13 0.16
C GLY A 118 1.56 -15.31 -0.27
N ASN A 119 1.40 -16.46 0.38
CA ASN A 119 2.21 -17.63 0.08
C ASN A 119 1.46 -18.56 -0.87
N GLY A 120 2.15 -19.17 -1.84
CA GLY A 120 1.57 -20.19 -2.72
C GLY A 120 1.00 -19.67 -4.04
N LEU A 121 0.98 -18.35 -4.25
CA LEU A 121 0.54 -17.73 -5.50
C LEU A 121 1.53 -17.96 -6.63
N ASP A 122 1.02 -18.40 -7.80
CA ASP A 122 1.82 -18.52 -9.02
C ASP A 122 1.92 -17.15 -9.72
N VAL A 123 3.01 -16.44 -9.45
CA VAL A 123 3.30 -15.11 -10.02
C VAL A 123 4.43 -15.16 -11.05
N ALA A 124 4.45 -16.23 -11.86
CA ALA A 124 5.44 -16.45 -12.91
C ALA A 124 5.66 -15.18 -13.78
N PRO A 125 6.92 -14.88 -14.16
CA PRO A 125 8.12 -15.72 -14.01
C PRO A 125 8.79 -15.59 -12.63
N TYR A 126 8.26 -14.76 -11.75
CA TYR A 126 8.80 -14.50 -10.42
C TYR A 126 8.23 -15.42 -9.36
N LYS A 127 8.75 -15.32 -8.14
CA LYS A 127 8.22 -16.00 -6.95
C LYS A 127 8.21 -15.04 -5.77
N LEU A 128 7.12 -15.02 -5.02
CA LEU A 128 7.10 -14.31 -3.75
C LEU A 128 8.17 -14.93 -2.81
N GLY A 129 8.94 -14.07 -2.14
CA GLY A 129 10.16 -14.43 -1.40
C GLY A 129 11.44 -14.54 -2.25
N GLN A 130 11.37 -14.37 -3.57
CA GLN A 130 12.56 -14.36 -4.44
C GLN A 130 13.47 -13.18 -4.09
N LYS A 131 14.78 -13.42 -4.05
CA LYS A 131 15.78 -12.38 -3.78
C LYS A 131 15.94 -11.44 -4.97
N LEU A 132 16.10 -10.15 -4.70
CA LEU A 132 16.37 -9.12 -5.70
C LEU A 132 17.61 -9.46 -6.54
N GLU A 133 18.67 -9.97 -5.92
CA GLU A 133 19.87 -10.42 -6.63
C GLU A 133 19.58 -11.50 -7.68
N ASP A 134 18.66 -12.42 -7.39
CA ASP A 134 18.25 -13.46 -8.35
C ASP A 134 17.39 -12.88 -9.46
N ILE A 135 16.55 -11.87 -9.17
CA ILE A 135 15.78 -11.15 -10.19
C ILE A 135 16.73 -10.51 -11.20
N TYR A 136 17.75 -9.76 -10.74
CA TYR A 136 18.76 -9.13 -11.60
C TYR A 136 19.59 -10.12 -12.42
N ARG A 137 19.75 -11.36 -11.97
CA ARG A 137 20.50 -12.39 -12.72
C ARG A 137 19.76 -12.91 -13.94
N PHE A 138 18.43 -12.92 -13.91
CA PHE A 138 17.60 -13.56 -14.93
C PHE A 138 16.66 -12.61 -15.66
N THR A 139 16.62 -11.34 -15.24
CA THR A 139 15.76 -10.30 -15.79
C THR A 139 16.63 -9.17 -16.31
N ILE A 140 16.35 -8.71 -17.53
CA ILE A 140 16.93 -7.46 -18.03
C ILE A 140 16.20 -6.34 -17.29
N VAL A 141 16.95 -5.55 -16.54
CA VAL A 141 16.44 -4.43 -15.75
C VAL A 141 16.98 -3.15 -16.36
N ASP A 142 16.07 -2.29 -16.78
CA ASP A 142 16.36 -0.96 -17.31
C ASP A 142 15.80 0.08 -16.33
N SER A 143 16.54 1.19 -16.16
CA SER A 143 16.06 2.35 -15.38
C SER A 143 15.13 3.25 -16.19
N GLU A 144 15.09 3.07 -17.51
CA GLU A 144 14.25 3.82 -18.44
C GLU A 144 13.38 2.83 -19.21
N ILE A 145 12.06 2.96 -19.09
CA ILE A 145 11.09 2.07 -19.74
C ILE A 145 10.21 2.88 -20.67
N VAL A 146 10.38 2.67 -21.97
CA VAL A 146 9.60 3.32 -23.02
C VAL A 146 8.42 2.44 -23.40
N VAL A 147 7.23 2.95 -23.19
CA VAL A 147 5.93 2.37 -23.54
C VAL A 147 5.37 3.16 -24.71
N LYS A 148 5.00 2.48 -25.80
CA LYS A 148 4.28 3.10 -26.92
C LYS A 148 2.87 2.55 -26.99
N SER A 149 1.93 3.43 -27.29
CA SER A 149 0.53 3.10 -27.55
C SER A 149 0.06 3.89 -28.78
N ASP A 150 -1.20 3.68 -29.17
CA ASP A 150 -1.83 4.48 -30.22
C ASP A 150 -1.96 5.97 -29.84
N SER A 151 -1.95 6.30 -28.53
CA SER A 151 -2.11 7.66 -28.00
C SER A 151 -0.79 8.41 -27.83
N GLY A 152 0.36 7.73 -27.83
CA GLY A 152 1.64 8.39 -27.64
C GLY A 152 2.79 7.47 -27.23
N SER A 153 3.90 8.10 -26.87
CA SER A 153 5.08 7.47 -26.28
C SER A 153 5.23 7.97 -24.85
N TYR A 154 5.53 7.07 -23.90
CA TYR A 154 5.65 7.35 -22.48
C TYR A 154 6.93 6.69 -21.96
N GLN A 155 7.83 7.46 -21.36
CA GLN A 155 9.08 7.00 -20.78
C GLN A 155 8.99 7.10 -19.26
N PHE A 156 9.05 5.96 -18.58
CA PHE A 156 9.15 5.87 -17.13
C PHE A 156 10.61 5.85 -16.71
N GLU A 157 10.95 6.65 -15.69
CA GLU A 157 12.28 6.72 -15.11
C GLU A 157 12.25 6.20 -13.67
N LEU A 158 13.08 5.19 -13.41
CA LEU A 158 13.22 4.57 -12.10
C LEU A 158 14.47 5.11 -11.43
N ASN A 159 14.30 5.71 -10.26
CA ASN A 159 15.42 6.16 -9.44
C ASN A 159 16.07 4.98 -8.66
N GLU A 160 17.12 5.25 -7.89
CA GLU A 160 17.83 4.21 -7.11
C GLU A 160 16.91 3.51 -6.09
N GLU A 161 16.00 4.23 -5.43
CA GLU A 161 15.05 3.63 -4.50
C GLU A 161 14.06 2.71 -5.24
N ASP A 162 13.59 3.12 -6.42
CA ASP A 162 12.66 2.34 -7.24
C ASP A 162 13.27 1.02 -7.70
N LEU A 163 14.51 1.07 -8.18
CA LEU A 163 15.28 -0.10 -8.62
C LEU A 163 15.53 -1.12 -7.49
N ASN A 164 15.39 -0.70 -6.22
CA ASN A 164 15.57 -1.55 -5.04
C ASN A 164 14.27 -1.96 -4.34
N THR A 165 13.18 -1.21 -4.53
CA THR A 165 11.95 -1.39 -3.73
C THR A 165 10.70 -1.62 -4.57
N ARG A 166 10.62 -1.08 -5.78
CA ARG A 166 9.42 -1.16 -6.63
C ARG A 166 9.83 -1.28 -8.09
N LEU A 167 10.54 -2.35 -8.44
CA LEU A 167 11.14 -2.52 -9.76
C LEU A 167 10.07 -2.74 -10.84
N LEU A 168 10.13 -2.00 -11.95
CA LEU A 168 9.23 -2.16 -13.10
C LEU A 168 9.91 -3.03 -14.16
N VAL A 169 9.22 -4.05 -14.67
CA VAL A 169 9.75 -4.97 -15.68
C VAL A 169 8.76 -5.18 -16.83
N PRO A 170 9.15 -4.96 -18.09
CA PRO A 170 8.37 -5.34 -19.26
C PRO A 170 8.32 -6.87 -19.45
N LEU A 171 7.13 -7.42 -19.68
CA LEU A 171 6.86 -8.85 -19.85
C LEU A 171 5.99 -9.11 -21.09
N GLY A 172 6.52 -8.79 -22.26
CA GLY A 172 5.76 -8.83 -23.51
C GLY A 172 4.95 -7.55 -23.66
N ASP A 173 3.63 -7.69 -23.67
CA ASP A 173 2.62 -6.62 -23.76
C ASP A 173 2.04 -6.23 -22.38
N LEU A 174 2.68 -6.65 -21.29
CA LEU A 174 2.32 -6.27 -19.92
C LEU A 174 3.56 -5.85 -19.13
N TYR A 175 3.34 -5.24 -17.98
CA TYR A 175 4.37 -4.76 -17.07
C TYR A 175 4.15 -5.36 -15.69
N ALA A 176 5.24 -5.74 -15.04
CA ALA A 176 5.25 -6.18 -13.65
C ALA A 176 5.95 -5.15 -12.78
N GLN A 177 5.24 -4.55 -11.84
CA GLN A 177 5.80 -3.81 -10.73
C GLN A 177 6.04 -4.76 -9.56
N LEU A 178 7.31 -5.01 -9.26
CA LEU A 178 7.79 -5.93 -8.26
C LEU A 178 8.02 -5.15 -6.96
N TYR A 179 7.30 -5.46 -5.89
CA TYR A 179 7.45 -4.79 -4.61
C TYR A 179 8.40 -5.57 -3.69
N LEU A 180 9.60 -5.05 -3.51
CA LEU A 180 10.67 -5.63 -2.70
C LEU A 180 10.70 -5.05 -1.29
N ASP A 181 10.89 -5.91 -0.31
CA ASP A 181 11.28 -5.51 1.05
C ASP A 181 12.78 -5.18 1.06
N LYS A 182 13.13 -3.91 1.24
CA LYS A 182 14.53 -3.44 1.23
C LYS A 182 15.36 -3.96 2.40
N PHE A 183 14.73 -4.41 3.49
CA PHE A 183 15.43 -4.95 4.64
C PHE A 183 15.81 -6.42 4.45
N THR A 184 14.99 -7.19 3.72
CA THR A 184 15.26 -8.61 3.44
C THR A 184 15.80 -8.87 2.04
N GLY A 185 15.63 -7.91 1.13
CA GLY A 185 15.90 -8.03 -0.30
C GLY A 185 14.97 -9.01 -1.01
N GLU A 186 13.77 -9.27 -0.48
CA GLU A 186 12.82 -10.28 -0.99
C GLU A 186 11.59 -9.66 -1.65
N LEU A 187 11.09 -10.30 -2.69
CA LEU A 187 9.83 -9.95 -3.35
C LEU A 187 8.65 -10.22 -2.42
N SER A 188 8.05 -9.16 -1.89
CA SER A 188 6.92 -9.23 -0.95
C SER A 188 5.59 -9.43 -1.67
N SER A 189 5.38 -8.70 -2.77
CA SER A 189 4.15 -8.66 -3.55
C SER A 189 4.46 -8.20 -4.99
N ILE A 190 3.46 -8.29 -5.86
CA ILE A 190 3.61 -7.96 -7.28
C ILE A 190 2.31 -7.36 -7.82
N ARG A 191 2.46 -6.37 -8.71
CA ARG A 191 1.36 -5.81 -9.51
C ARG A 191 1.66 -6.01 -10.99
N PHE A 192 0.75 -6.65 -11.73
CA PHE A 192 0.79 -6.72 -13.19
C PHE A 192 -0.18 -5.70 -13.79
N MET A 193 0.20 -5.05 -14.87
CA MET A 193 -0.59 -4.02 -15.56
C MET A 193 -0.44 -4.16 -17.06
N ASP A 194 -1.50 -3.88 -17.82
CA ASP A 194 -1.36 -3.56 -19.23
C ASP A 194 -0.77 -2.14 -19.43
N SER A 195 -0.39 -1.83 -20.67
CA SER A 195 0.24 -0.54 -21.01
C SER A 195 -0.66 0.65 -20.66
N GLU A 196 -1.96 0.57 -20.96
CA GLU A 196 -2.92 1.66 -20.70
C GLU A 196 -3.05 1.93 -19.20
N THR A 197 -3.09 0.87 -18.39
CA THR A 197 -3.17 1.00 -16.93
C THR A 197 -1.88 1.54 -16.34
N LEU A 198 -0.72 1.10 -16.83
CA LEU A 198 0.56 1.64 -16.38
C LEU A 198 0.68 3.14 -16.68
N VAL A 199 0.27 3.58 -17.88
CA VAL A 199 0.25 4.99 -18.26
C VAL A 199 -0.75 5.80 -17.45
N ALA A 200 -1.96 5.27 -17.21
CA ALA A 200 -2.97 5.94 -16.41
C ALA A 200 -2.61 6.06 -14.92
N MET A 201 -1.87 5.07 -14.38
CA MET A 201 -1.39 5.09 -13.00
C MET A 201 -0.11 5.89 -12.82
N HIS A 202 0.69 6.01 -13.88
CA HIS A 202 2.01 6.64 -13.95
C HIS A 202 2.83 6.56 -12.64
N PRO A 203 3.13 5.34 -12.15
CA PRO A 203 3.71 5.15 -10.82
C PRO A 203 5.13 5.68 -10.66
N TYR A 204 5.79 6.14 -11.72
CA TYR A 204 7.17 6.62 -11.69
C TYR A 204 7.25 8.00 -12.32
N GLU A 205 8.40 8.66 -12.22
CA GLU A 205 8.67 9.84 -13.05
C GLU A 205 8.43 9.47 -14.51
N MET A 206 7.69 10.32 -15.22
CA MET A 206 7.24 10.02 -16.58
C MET A 206 7.46 11.21 -17.49
N MET A 207 8.18 10.99 -18.59
CA MET A 207 8.14 11.88 -19.74
C MET A 207 7.17 11.31 -20.77
N TYR A 208 6.32 12.14 -21.37
CA TYR A 208 5.37 11.68 -22.37
C TYR A 208 5.33 12.58 -23.59
N ARG A 209 4.95 11.98 -24.72
CA ARG A 209 4.60 12.67 -25.95
C ARG A 209 3.31 12.09 -26.51
N GLY A 210 2.37 12.97 -26.85
CA GLY A 210 1.07 12.59 -27.39
C GLY A 210 -0.05 12.94 -26.42
N GLU A 211 -1.13 12.18 -26.45
CA GLU A 211 -2.27 12.40 -25.57
C GLU A 211 -2.06 11.67 -24.25
N LEU A 212 -2.02 12.41 -23.15
CA LEU A 212 -2.24 11.84 -21.82
C LEU A 212 -3.73 12.00 -21.51
N ALA A 213 -4.41 10.89 -21.24
CA ALA A 213 -5.83 10.94 -20.88
C ALA A 213 -6.00 11.89 -19.69
N GLU A 214 -6.94 12.84 -19.81
CA GLU A 214 -7.24 13.74 -18.70
C GLU A 214 -7.75 12.90 -17.53
N GLU A 215 -7.06 12.99 -16.39
CA GLU A 215 -7.55 12.39 -15.16
C GLU A 215 -8.84 13.07 -14.77
N VAL A 216 -9.95 12.37 -14.94
CA VAL A 216 -11.22 12.77 -14.34
C VAL A 216 -11.18 12.25 -12.92
N PRO A 217 -10.96 13.11 -11.90
CA PRO A 217 -10.95 12.65 -10.54
C PRO A 217 -12.33 12.06 -10.19
N PRO A 218 -12.39 11.02 -9.35
CA PRO A 218 -13.66 10.55 -8.82
C PRO A 218 -14.45 11.71 -8.22
N SER A 219 -15.77 11.68 -8.37
CA SER A 219 -16.69 12.54 -7.62
C SER A 219 -16.54 12.31 -6.12
N GLU A 220 -17.06 13.22 -5.29
CA GLU A 220 -16.98 13.03 -3.83
C GLU A 220 -17.69 11.75 -3.35
N GLU A 221 -18.75 11.31 -4.03
CA GLU A 221 -19.44 10.04 -3.73
C GLU A 221 -18.56 8.83 -4.07
N GLU A 222 -17.96 8.82 -5.27
CA GLU A 222 -17.03 7.78 -5.69
C GLU A 222 -15.77 7.76 -4.80
N TRP A 223 -15.32 8.92 -4.32
CA TRP A 223 -14.20 8.98 -3.38
C TRP A 223 -14.50 8.29 -2.05
N GLU A 224 -15.74 8.34 -1.54
CA GLU A 224 -16.07 7.61 -0.29
C GLU A 224 -15.98 6.09 -0.51
N GLU A 225 -16.43 5.58 -1.65
CA GLU A 225 -16.30 4.16 -2.02
C GLU A 225 -14.81 3.77 -2.21
N VAL A 226 -14.02 4.62 -2.88
CA VAL A 226 -12.57 4.42 -3.04
C VAL A 226 -11.84 4.46 -1.70
N ASN A 227 -12.23 5.33 -0.77
CA ASN A 227 -11.66 5.39 0.58
C ASN A 227 -11.94 4.10 1.34
N GLU A 228 -13.20 3.65 1.36
CA GLU A 228 -13.61 2.42 2.04
C GLU A 228 -12.93 1.18 1.43
N ALA A 229 -12.82 1.13 0.10
CA ALA A 229 -12.07 0.09 -0.60
C ALA A 229 -10.61 0.05 -0.14
N ASN A 230 -9.92 1.20 -0.13
CA ASN A 230 -8.53 1.27 0.31
C ASN A 230 -8.34 0.86 1.77
N GLU A 231 -9.25 1.19 2.68
CA GLU A 231 -9.19 0.73 4.08
C GLU A 231 -9.21 -0.79 4.19
N LYS A 232 -10.14 -1.43 3.46
CA LYS A 232 -10.27 -2.90 3.44
C LYS A 232 -9.05 -3.56 2.81
N GLN A 233 -8.50 -2.97 1.74
CA GLN A 233 -7.27 -3.44 1.09
C GLN A 233 -6.08 -3.35 2.04
N ILE A 234 -5.85 -2.19 2.67
CA ILE A 234 -4.78 -1.98 3.64
C ILE A 234 -4.88 -2.96 4.80
N TYR A 235 -6.08 -3.17 5.35
CA TYR A 235 -6.31 -4.14 6.42
C TYR A 235 -5.92 -5.56 6.01
N ALA A 236 -6.43 -6.03 4.86
CA ALA A 236 -6.15 -7.37 4.37
C ALA A 236 -4.65 -7.57 4.08
N ILE A 237 -4.04 -6.64 3.35
CA ILE A 237 -2.62 -6.71 2.97
C ILE A 237 -1.73 -6.64 4.21
N THR A 238 -2.05 -5.81 5.20
CA THR A 238 -1.31 -5.74 6.47
C THR A 238 -1.32 -7.09 7.18
N ASN A 239 -2.45 -7.79 7.21
CA ASN A 239 -2.54 -9.10 7.86
C ASN A 239 -1.80 -10.20 7.10
N ILE A 240 -1.86 -10.21 5.76
CA ILE A 240 -1.04 -11.13 4.95
C ILE A 240 0.44 -10.87 5.21
N MET A 241 0.85 -9.61 5.20
CA MET A 241 2.23 -9.19 5.43
C MET A 241 2.71 -9.61 6.82
N ARG A 242 1.96 -9.29 7.88
CA ARG A 242 2.25 -9.74 9.25
C ARG A 242 2.49 -11.24 9.31
N LYS A 243 1.65 -12.05 8.66
CA LYS A 243 1.82 -13.50 8.63
C LYS A 243 3.04 -13.96 7.83
N GLN A 244 3.38 -13.32 6.72
CA GLN A 244 4.61 -13.59 5.98
C GLN A 244 5.86 -13.39 6.86
N TYR A 245 5.83 -12.42 7.78
CA TYR A 245 6.91 -12.16 8.74
C TYR A 245 6.75 -12.89 10.08
N GLY A 246 5.82 -13.85 10.17
CA GLY A 246 5.65 -14.70 11.36
C GLY A 246 4.88 -14.05 12.51
N GLU A 247 4.17 -12.95 12.25
CA GLU A 247 3.36 -12.22 13.22
C GLU A 247 1.89 -12.63 13.18
N SER A 248 1.20 -12.47 14.32
CA SER A 248 -0.23 -12.75 14.42
C SER A 248 -1.04 -11.67 13.70
N THR A 249 -2.16 -12.07 13.09
CA THR A 249 -3.07 -11.15 12.43
C THR A 249 -3.80 -10.27 13.45
N LEU A 250 -4.15 -9.07 13.02
CA LEU A 250 -4.85 -8.05 13.78
C LEU A 250 -6.34 -8.14 13.48
N GLN A 251 -7.16 -7.95 14.50
CA GLN A 251 -8.61 -7.86 14.34
C GLN A 251 -9.03 -6.44 13.99
N TRP A 252 -9.96 -6.29 13.05
CA TRP A 252 -10.54 -4.98 12.75
C TRP A 252 -11.27 -4.40 13.98
N ASP A 253 -11.02 -3.12 14.27
CA ASP A 253 -11.76 -2.36 15.28
C ASP A 253 -12.37 -1.09 14.66
N GLU A 254 -13.69 -1.09 14.52
CA GLU A 254 -14.43 -0.01 13.85
C GLU A 254 -14.31 1.35 14.55
N THR A 255 -14.29 1.37 15.89
CA THR A 255 -14.16 2.62 16.65
C THR A 255 -12.77 3.24 16.45
N THR A 256 -11.73 2.39 16.40
CA THR A 256 -10.36 2.80 16.05
C THR A 256 -10.27 3.28 14.60
N ALA A 257 -10.97 2.62 13.67
CA ALA A 257 -11.04 3.03 12.27
C ALA A 257 -11.69 4.42 12.12
N ASN A 258 -12.74 4.71 12.87
CA ASN A 258 -13.36 6.05 12.90
C ASN A 258 -12.39 7.14 13.36
N ALA A 259 -11.53 6.84 14.34
CA ALA A 259 -10.46 7.77 14.75
C ALA A 259 -9.45 8.00 13.62
N ALA A 260 -9.04 6.93 12.93
CA ALA A 260 -8.12 7.00 11.80
C ALA A 260 -8.70 7.79 10.62
N ARG A 261 -9.95 7.50 10.23
CA ARG A 261 -10.69 8.22 9.15
C ARG A 261 -10.76 9.71 9.42
N GLY A 262 -11.13 10.07 10.65
CA GLY A 262 -11.20 11.45 11.08
C GLY A 262 -9.85 12.16 10.94
N HIS A 263 -8.75 11.46 11.26
CA HIS A 263 -7.41 12.02 11.15
C HIS A 263 -6.96 12.19 9.69
N SER A 264 -7.15 11.17 8.83
CA SER A 264 -6.84 11.28 7.40
C SER A 264 -7.62 12.42 6.73
N ARG A 265 -8.91 12.55 7.04
CA ARG A 265 -9.74 13.66 6.55
C ARG A 265 -9.26 15.01 7.05
N GLU A 266 -8.88 15.11 8.33
CA GLU A 266 -8.38 16.37 8.88
C GLU A 266 -7.06 16.81 8.21
N MET A 267 -6.12 15.88 8.04
CA MET A 267 -4.83 16.14 7.37
C MET A 267 -5.05 16.67 5.94
N HIS A 268 -5.97 16.05 5.21
CA HIS A 268 -6.39 16.53 3.89
C HIS A 268 -7.01 17.94 3.96
N ASP A 269 -8.08 18.12 4.72
CA ASP A 269 -8.88 19.36 4.68
C ASP A 269 -8.11 20.58 5.18
N LYS A 270 -7.16 20.37 6.11
CA LYS A 270 -6.31 21.43 6.67
C LYS A 270 -4.94 21.53 6.02
N ASN A 271 -4.63 20.69 5.02
CA ASN A 271 -3.37 20.70 4.28
C ASN A 271 -2.13 20.59 5.19
N TYR A 272 -2.13 19.65 6.13
CA TYR A 272 -0.97 19.32 6.95
C TYR A 272 -0.77 17.81 6.99
N PHE A 273 0.42 17.38 7.41
CA PHE A 273 0.75 15.97 7.52
C PHE A 273 1.60 15.74 8.76
N SER A 274 0.95 15.28 9.84
CA SER A 274 1.57 15.08 11.15
C SER A 274 0.71 14.17 12.01
N HIS A 275 1.37 13.39 12.87
CA HIS A 275 0.75 12.63 13.95
C HIS A 275 -0.05 13.49 14.95
N GLU A 276 0.31 14.77 15.08
CA GLU A 276 -0.35 15.70 16.00
C GLU A 276 -1.40 16.54 15.26
N SER A 277 -2.62 16.55 15.78
CA SER A 277 -3.70 17.38 15.28
C SER A 277 -3.87 18.61 16.17
N ASP A 278 -3.87 19.81 15.57
CA ASP A 278 -4.13 21.07 16.30
C ASP A 278 -5.51 21.09 16.99
N ALA A 279 -6.51 20.38 16.44
CA ALA A 279 -7.86 20.36 16.98
C ALA A 279 -8.14 19.12 17.85
N MET A 280 -7.61 17.98 17.45
CA MET A 280 -7.93 16.68 18.04
C MET A 280 -6.85 16.17 18.99
N GLY A 281 -5.64 16.72 18.92
CA GLY A 281 -4.48 16.32 19.73
C GLY A 281 -3.74 15.13 19.12
N SER A 282 -3.05 14.40 19.99
CA SER A 282 -2.25 13.21 19.69
C SER A 282 -3.12 12.00 19.33
N LEU A 283 -2.49 10.89 18.90
CA LEU A 283 -3.19 9.60 18.72
C LEU A 283 -4.05 9.21 19.94
N THR A 284 -3.50 9.31 21.15
CA THR A 284 -4.21 8.91 22.37
C THR A 284 -5.40 9.83 22.64
N ASP A 285 -5.25 11.14 22.43
CA ASP A 285 -6.38 12.08 22.51
C ASP A 285 -7.50 11.75 21.50
N ARG A 286 -7.13 11.36 20.28
CA ARG A 286 -8.07 10.94 19.23
C ARG A 286 -8.82 9.66 19.61
N LEU A 287 -8.10 8.66 20.10
CA LEU A 287 -8.68 7.38 20.54
C LEU A 287 -9.59 7.56 21.76
N ASP A 288 -9.15 8.35 22.75
CA ASP A 288 -9.91 8.63 23.97
C ASP A 288 -11.22 9.38 23.66
N LYS A 289 -11.17 10.37 22.75
CA LYS A 289 -12.37 11.08 22.28
C LYS A 289 -13.38 10.16 21.59
N GLN A 290 -12.91 9.12 20.90
CA GLN A 290 -13.76 8.08 20.29
C GLN A 290 -14.18 6.98 21.27
N GLY A 291 -13.66 7.00 22.51
CA GLY A 291 -13.97 6.00 23.53
C GLY A 291 -13.36 4.63 23.24
N VAL A 292 -12.22 4.56 22.54
CA VAL A 292 -11.52 3.31 22.24
C VAL A 292 -10.82 2.79 23.50
N PRO A 293 -11.08 1.55 23.96
CA PRO A 293 -10.33 0.96 25.07
C PRO A 293 -9.03 0.30 24.58
N TYR A 294 -7.88 0.72 25.12
CA TYR A 294 -6.57 0.17 24.77
C TYR A 294 -5.59 0.15 25.96
N GLN A 295 -4.58 -0.71 25.90
CA GLN A 295 -3.43 -0.74 26.81
C GLN A 295 -2.20 -0.04 26.22
N THR A 296 -2.02 -0.15 24.91
CA THR A 296 -0.98 0.53 24.11
C THR A 296 -1.56 0.78 22.72
N ALA A 297 -1.05 1.83 22.07
CA ALA A 297 -1.45 2.22 20.72
C ALA A 297 -0.22 2.59 19.88
N GLY A 298 -0.33 2.41 18.57
CA GLY A 298 0.66 2.86 17.61
C GLY A 298 -0.01 3.41 16.35
N GLU A 299 0.66 4.30 15.64
CA GLU A 299 0.13 4.89 14.40
C GLU A 299 1.17 4.88 13.27
N ASN A 300 0.70 4.48 12.08
CA ASN A 300 1.37 4.74 10.82
C ASN A 300 0.52 5.73 10.03
N ILE A 301 1.13 6.79 9.50
CA ILE A 301 0.48 7.68 8.54
C ILE A 301 1.27 7.75 7.24
N ALA A 302 0.56 7.77 6.13
CA ALA A 302 1.12 7.93 4.80
C ALA A 302 0.29 8.97 4.01
N SER A 303 0.93 9.64 3.07
CA SER A 303 0.24 10.49 2.10
C SER A 303 0.85 10.37 0.71
N GLN A 304 0.11 10.75 -0.33
CA GLN A 304 0.59 10.85 -1.72
C GLN A 304 0.99 9.51 -2.37
N TYR A 305 0.60 8.38 -1.80
CA TYR A 305 0.66 7.07 -2.46
C TYR A 305 -0.53 6.88 -3.42
N LEU A 306 -0.33 6.09 -4.49
CA LEU A 306 -1.36 5.85 -5.50
C LEU A 306 -2.58 5.14 -4.94
N ASP A 307 -2.35 4.16 -4.06
CA ASP A 307 -3.38 3.35 -3.43
C ASP A 307 -2.91 2.70 -2.13
N GLY A 308 -3.84 2.00 -1.47
CA GLY A 308 -3.60 1.25 -0.24
C GLY A 308 -2.47 0.22 -0.34
N PRO A 309 -2.43 -0.66 -1.36
CA PRO A 309 -1.31 -1.57 -1.56
C PRO A 309 0.06 -0.88 -1.57
N GLU A 310 0.19 0.25 -2.26
CA GLU A 310 1.46 1.00 -2.30
C GLU A 310 1.78 1.67 -0.96
N ALA A 311 0.78 2.20 -0.25
CA ALA A 311 0.97 2.75 1.10
C ALA A 311 1.48 1.69 2.10
N VAL A 312 0.94 0.46 2.06
CA VAL A 312 1.42 -0.64 2.90
C VAL A 312 2.85 -1.04 2.55
N HIS A 313 3.18 -1.06 1.26
CA HIS A 313 4.56 -1.28 0.83
C HIS A 313 5.51 -0.18 1.32
N GLY A 314 5.09 1.09 1.28
CA GLY A 314 5.83 2.22 1.83
C GLY A 314 6.11 2.06 3.32
N TRP A 315 5.10 1.72 4.11
CA TRP A 315 5.26 1.47 5.55
C TRP A 315 6.20 0.29 5.83
N LEU A 316 6.12 -0.80 5.06
CA LEU A 316 7.02 -1.95 5.19
C LEU A 316 8.49 -1.56 4.97
N ASN A 317 8.72 -0.62 4.06
CA ASN A 317 10.04 -0.12 3.67
C ASN A 317 10.52 1.10 4.48
N SER A 318 9.85 1.47 5.56
CA SER A 318 10.32 2.50 6.49
C SER A 318 10.56 1.92 7.88
N ASP A 319 11.76 2.08 8.44
CA ASP A 319 12.18 1.38 9.68
C ASP A 319 11.21 1.64 10.86
N GLY A 320 10.78 2.89 11.06
CA GLY A 320 9.83 3.25 12.11
C GLY A 320 8.44 2.64 11.89
N HIS A 321 7.91 2.75 10.67
CA HIS A 321 6.58 2.23 10.34
C HIS A 321 6.53 0.70 10.34
N ARG A 322 7.59 0.06 9.84
CA ARG A 322 7.76 -1.39 9.83
C ARG A 322 7.72 -1.95 11.24
N LYS A 323 8.40 -1.30 12.20
CA LYS A 323 8.39 -1.73 13.61
C LYS A 323 6.97 -1.76 14.18
N ILE A 324 6.15 -0.75 13.89
CA ILE A 324 4.75 -0.69 14.32
C ILE A 324 3.91 -1.75 13.58
N LEU A 325 4.05 -1.83 12.25
CA LEU A 325 3.33 -2.75 11.38
C LEU A 325 3.53 -4.21 11.80
N LEU A 326 4.73 -4.57 12.26
CA LEU A 326 5.12 -5.91 12.70
C LEU A 326 5.19 -6.07 14.22
N ASP A 327 4.69 -5.11 15.01
CA ASP A 327 4.74 -5.23 16.48
C ASP A 327 3.80 -6.35 16.96
N LYS A 328 4.33 -7.21 17.83
CA LYS A 328 3.64 -8.32 18.51
C LYS A 328 2.65 -7.86 19.56
N ALA A 329 2.82 -6.64 20.08
CA ALA A 329 2.00 -6.12 21.16
C ALA A 329 0.56 -5.83 20.70
N PHE A 330 0.36 -5.46 19.44
CA PHE A 330 -0.95 -5.09 18.92
C PHE A 330 -1.82 -6.31 18.63
N THR A 331 -3.11 -6.16 18.90
CA THR A 331 -4.14 -7.20 18.68
C THR A 331 -5.22 -6.74 17.72
N HIS A 332 -5.40 -5.43 17.56
CA HIS A 332 -6.39 -4.85 16.67
C HIS A 332 -5.82 -3.70 15.86
N ILE A 333 -6.51 -3.38 14.77
CA ILE A 333 -6.21 -2.27 13.88
C ILE A 333 -7.51 -1.60 13.44
N GLY A 334 -7.49 -0.28 13.34
CA GLY A 334 -8.43 0.50 12.58
C GLY A 334 -7.69 1.24 11.48
N VAL A 335 -8.19 1.15 10.24
CA VAL A 335 -7.62 1.87 9.10
C VAL A 335 -8.58 2.99 8.71
N GLY A 336 -8.03 4.15 8.39
CA GLY A 336 -8.76 5.27 7.83
C GLY A 336 -8.08 5.75 6.57
N VAL A 337 -8.86 6.02 5.54
CA VAL A 337 -8.36 6.61 4.30
C VAL A 337 -9.23 7.80 3.94
N TYR A 338 -8.59 8.86 3.45
CA TYR A 338 -9.31 9.95 2.83
C TYR A 338 -8.48 10.55 1.70
N LYS A 339 -8.85 10.21 0.47
CA LYS A 339 -8.11 10.53 -0.75
C LYS A 339 -6.66 10.07 -0.58
N GLY A 340 -5.69 10.89 -0.96
CA GLY A 340 -4.26 10.56 -0.81
C GLY A 340 -3.71 10.59 0.61
N TYR A 341 -4.51 10.37 1.67
CA TYR A 341 -4.06 10.28 3.06
C TYR A 341 -4.52 8.96 3.68
N TYR A 342 -3.60 8.25 4.31
CA TYR A 342 -3.79 6.90 4.84
C TYR A 342 -3.32 6.84 6.29
N THR A 343 -4.10 6.24 7.17
CA THR A 343 -3.79 6.12 8.60
C THR A 343 -4.08 4.70 9.08
N GLN A 344 -3.11 4.06 9.73
CA GLN A 344 -3.30 2.81 10.49
C GLN A 344 -3.14 3.11 11.98
N ASN A 345 -4.21 2.88 12.74
CA ASN A 345 -4.16 2.94 14.20
C ASN A 345 -4.18 1.52 14.75
N PHE A 346 -3.09 1.14 15.40
CA PHE A 346 -2.91 -0.15 16.03
C PHE A 346 -3.21 -0.03 17.51
N ILE A 347 -3.91 -1.00 18.08
CA ILE A 347 -4.15 -1.05 19.52
C ILE A 347 -3.94 -2.45 20.08
N LYS A 348 -3.57 -2.50 21.36
CA LYS A 348 -3.74 -3.69 22.19
C LYS A 348 -4.97 -3.51 23.05
N LYS A 349 -6.04 -4.24 22.79
CA LYS A 349 -7.22 -4.23 23.68
C LYS A 349 -6.88 -4.84 25.04
N PRO A 350 -7.49 -4.36 26.13
CA PRO A 350 -7.43 -5.03 27.42
C PRO A 350 -8.00 -6.45 27.32
N ASP A 351 -7.41 -7.40 28.05
CA ASP A 351 -8.02 -8.71 28.24
C ASP A 351 -9.38 -8.50 28.91
N LEU A 352 -10.46 -8.96 28.25
CA LEU A 352 -11.78 -8.94 28.87
C LEU A 352 -11.79 -9.97 30.03
N PRO A 353 -12.27 -9.59 31.22
CA PRO A 353 -12.27 -10.46 32.40
C PRO A 353 -13.19 -11.69 32.28
#